data_AF-A0A135WE03-F1
#
_entry.id   AF-A0A135WE03-F1
#
_cell.length_a   1.000
_cell.length_b   1.000
_cell.length_c   1.000
_cell.angle_alpha   90.00
_cell.angle_beta   90.00
_cell.angle_gamma   90.00
#
_symmetry.space_group_name_H-M   'P 1'
#
loop_
_entity.id
_entity.type
_entity.pdbx_description
1 polymer ?
#
loop_
_entity_poly.entity_id
_entity_poly.type
_entity_poly.pdbx_seq_one_letter_code
_entity_poly.pdbx_strand_id
1 'polypeptide(L)'
;MYNYTPIGVYAAKSFADEKRENRESKSFFDDELYINPTELNTVKTLYQIRNANFYKKKITNNYRINIFPKERVFIAGKIFPVINLIFKETTNLYNASNITLRNWKSNDPIFNSKIHNKQYISVDNDNLMILLPISYSGINFPELMLDFLTNGMKTKHTIGGEFPDYSTYKLALREQAIDIKNWKGQDGCWLTRHRDNNSEEWRRGYSYIIEHKIKGRLAPFAQIYKFYDCVDWYITNVYKHEVKWCKGAKKLVAALSSSSIYVGGLEGGSNVIDNGIETILNELNLGICDYAIGKFHELIYGKYAKTPLKGDNAYNWDVEFITYEQGTVAPPIYKKTNSETIRIFQMMSDKDGLDGGNGVSMQGGGSWVLNKVTPSFDDFTPKAKVTDDQFRIDLPLLMLYLDKHKPKWSGFKQNLNSDGTVNADIKKIIKPFVIS
;
A
#
# COMPACT_ATOMS: atom_id res chain seq x y z
N MET A 1 44.95 -7.77 8.65
CA MET A 1 44.15 -7.22 7.52
C MET A 1 43.32 -8.36 6.97
N TYR A 2 42.04 -8.48 7.36
CA TYR A 2 41.15 -9.49 6.79
C TYR A 2 40.45 -8.88 5.58
N ASN A 3 40.79 -9.35 4.38
CA ASN A 3 40.13 -8.95 3.15
C ASN A 3 38.71 -9.53 3.13
N TYR A 4 37.74 -8.67 3.40
CA TYR A 4 36.32 -9.00 3.35
C TYR A 4 35.82 -8.85 1.91
N THR A 5 35.64 -9.96 1.20
CA THR A 5 35.04 -9.98 -0.13
C THR A 5 33.52 -9.82 0.01
N PRO A 6 32.89 -8.79 -0.59
CA PRO A 6 31.44 -8.60 -0.50
C PRO A 6 30.71 -9.77 -1.14
N ILE A 7 29.89 -10.47 -0.36
CA ILE A 7 28.96 -11.48 -0.87
C ILE A 7 27.88 -10.73 -1.66
N GLY A 8 27.83 -10.93 -2.98
CA GLY A 8 26.79 -10.35 -3.83
C GLY A 8 25.40 -10.85 -3.45
N VAL A 9 24.37 -10.04 -3.76
CA VAL A 9 22.95 -10.27 -3.44
C VAL A 9 22.45 -11.67 -3.88
N TYR A 10 23.04 -12.23 -4.95
CA TYR A 10 22.76 -13.59 -5.42
C TYR A 10 23.19 -14.69 -4.45
N ALA A 11 24.31 -14.51 -3.74
CA ALA A 11 24.79 -15.48 -2.76
C ALA A 11 24.09 -15.29 -1.39
N ALA A 12 23.75 -14.05 -1.03
CA ALA A 12 22.85 -13.79 0.11
C ALA A 12 21.48 -14.46 -0.05
N LYS A 13 20.98 -14.47 -1.29
CA LYS A 13 19.73 -15.15 -1.68
C LYS A 13 19.82 -16.67 -1.61
N SER A 14 20.92 -17.29 -2.06
CA SER A 14 21.07 -18.76 -1.98
C SER A 14 21.09 -19.24 -0.52
N PHE A 15 21.77 -18.50 0.37
CA PHE A 15 21.76 -18.78 1.81
C PHE A 15 20.39 -18.54 2.47
N ALA A 16 19.60 -17.61 1.92
CA ALA A 16 18.25 -17.33 2.40
C ALA A 16 17.26 -18.42 2.03
N ASP A 17 17.35 -18.93 0.80
CA ASP A 17 16.47 -19.95 0.28
C ASP A 17 16.74 -21.30 1.00
N GLU A 18 18.01 -21.65 1.25
CA GLU A 18 18.41 -22.86 2.00
C GLU A 18 17.92 -22.88 3.47
N LYS A 19 17.89 -21.72 4.14
CA LYS A 19 17.41 -21.61 5.54
C LYS A 19 15.89 -21.55 5.66
N ARG A 20 15.19 -21.17 4.59
CA ARG A 20 13.72 -21.04 4.56
C ARG A 20 13.04 -22.35 4.17
N GLU A 21 13.62 -23.14 3.26
CA GLU A 21 13.15 -24.50 2.96
C GLU A 21 13.12 -25.39 4.21
N ASN A 22 14.04 -25.15 5.16
CA ASN A 22 14.06 -25.84 6.46
C ASN A 22 12.96 -25.37 7.45
N ARG A 23 12.20 -24.30 7.15
CA ARG A 23 11.13 -23.77 8.01
C ARG A 23 9.71 -24.00 7.46
N GLU A 24 9.55 -24.40 6.20
CA GLU A 24 8.23 -24.47 5.55
C GLU A 24 7.51 -25.83 5.70
N SER A 25 7.99 -26.73 6.56
CA SER A 25 7.22 -27.93 6.95
C SER A 25 6.28 -27.67 8.14
N LYS A 26 5.32 -26.73 8.00
CA LYS A 26 4.04 -26.64 8.74
C LYS A 26 3.37 -25.26 8.56
N SER A 27 2.39 -25.18 7.67
CA SER A 27 0.96 -25.00 8.03
C SER A 27 0.15 -24.81 6.74
N PHE A 28 -0.63 -25.83 6.41
CA PHE A 28 -1.82 -25.75 5.58
C PHE A 28 -2.82 -24.82 6.25
N PHE A 29 -3.15 -23.70 5.62
CA PHE A 29 -4.49 -23.11 5.60
C PHE A 29 -4.60 -22.37 4.27
N ASP A 30 -5.12 -23.10 3.28
CA ASP A 30 -5.84 -22.51 2.17
C ASP A 30 -7.02 -21.74 2.74
N ASP A 31 -7.10 -20.45 2.43
CA ASP A 31 -8.37 -19.75 2.26
C ASP A 31 -8.16 -18.63 1.22
N GLU A 32 -9.09 -18.61 0.27
CA GLU A 32 -9.03 -17.98 -1.04
C GLU A 32 -8.77 -16.45 -1.00
N LEU A 33 -7.63 -16.02 -1.53
CA LEU A 33 -7.39 -14.63 -1.96
C LEU A 33 -8.24 -14.33 -3.20
N TYR A 34 -9.46 -13.85 -2.97
CA TYR A 34 -10.35 -13.39 -4.02
C TYR A 34 -9.83 -12.05 -4.61
N ILE A 35 -8.91 -12.12 -5.57
CA ILE A 35 -8.81 -11.04 -6.54
C ILE A 35 -10.10 -11.09 -7.36
N ASN A 36 -10.92 -10.06 -7.25
CA ASN A 36 -12.16 -9.97 -7.99
C ASN A 36 -11.84 -10.12 -9.51
N PRO A 37 -12.33 -11.16 -10.20
CA PRO A 37 -12.08 -11.37 -11.64
C PRO A 37 -12.45 -10.15 -12.50
N THR A 38 -13.33 -9.29 -11.98
CA THR A 38 -13.74 -8.04 -12.61
C THR A 38 -12.74 -6.89 -12.48
N GLU A 39 -11.84 -6.89 -11.49
CA GLU A 39 -10.72 -5.93 -11.38
C GLU A 39 -9.65 -6.23 -12.43
N LEU A 40 -9.26 -7.50 -12.56
CA LEU A 40 -8.22 -7.94 -13.51
C LEU A 40 -8.60 -7.62 -14.95
N ASN A 41 -9.86 -7.85 -15.31
CA ASN A 41 -10.38 -7.50 -16.63
C ASN A 41 -10.38 -5.99 -16.88
N THR A 42 -10.64 -5.19 -15.85
CA THR A 42 -10.62 -3.72 -15.95
C THR A 42 -9.20 -3.21 -16.19
N VAL A 43 -8.23 -3.64 -15.37
CA VAL A 43 -6.81 -3.28 -15.52
C VAL A 43 -6.29 -3.69 -16.90
N LYS A 44 -6.60 -4.93 -17.34
CA LYS A 44 -6.22 -5.44 -18.66
C LYS A 44 -6.82 -4.61 -19.80
N THR A 45 -8.09 -4.24 -19.70
CA THR A 45 -8.77 -3.38 -20.68
C THR A 45 -8.10 -2.01 -20.77
N LEU A 46 -7.75 -1.42 -19.63
CA LEU A 46 -7.07 -0.11 -19.60
C LEU A 46 -5.67 -0.19 -20.24
N TYR A 47 -4.92 -1.28 -20.04
CA TYR A 47 -3.66 -1.51 -20.76
C TYR A 47 -3.85 -1.75 -22.26
N GLN A 48 -4.93 -2.43 -22.68
CA GLN A 48 -5.27 -2.56 -24.10
C GLN A 48 -5.54 -1.20 -24.74
N ILE A 49 -6.28 -0.33 -24.04
CA ILE A 49 -6.55 1.05 -24.48
C ILE A 49 -5.25 1.85 -24.63
N ARG A 50 -4.41 1.81 -23.59
CA ARG A 50 -3.10 2.46 -23.59
C ARG A 50 -2.21 2.01 -24.76
N ASN A 51 -2.17 0.71 -25.05
CA ASN A 51 -1.39 0.16 -26.15
C ASN A 51 -1.96 0.51 -27.52
N ALA A 52 -3.28 0.43 -27.67
CA ALA A 52 -3.92 0.81 -28.92
C ALA A 52 -3.72 2.30 -29.22
N ASN A 53 -3.74 3.18 -28.21
CA ASN A 53 -3.37 4.58 -28.34
C ASN A 53 -1.91 4.75 -28.79
N PHE A 54 -0.99 3.96 -28.23
CA PHE A 54 0.43 3.99 -28.59
C PHE A 54 0.68 3.58 -30.04
N TYR A 55 0.10 2.44 -30.46
CA TYR A 55 0.26 1.90 -31.81
C TYR A 55 -0.70 2.50 -32.85
N LYS A 56 -1.56 3.45 -32.46
CA LYS A 56 -2.62 4.02 -33.31
C LYS A 56 -3.54 2.96 -33.91
N LYS A 57 -3.90 1.95 -33.11
CA LYS A 57 -4.76 0.83 -33.50
C LYS A 57 -6.17 0.99 -32.94
N LYS A 58 -7.13 0.36 -33.60
CA LYS A 58 -8.49 0.19 -33.08
C LYS A 58 -8.52 -0.99 -32.11
N ILE A 59 -9.47 -0.96 -31.18
CA ILE A 59 -9.70 -2.04 -30.20
C ILE A 59 -11.02 -2.68 -30.50
N THR A 60 -11.03 -4.01 -30.55
CA THR A 60 -12.25 -4.81 -30.67
C THR A 60 -12.85 -5.02 -29.29
N ASN A 61 -14.09 -4.60 -29.09
CA ASN A 61 -14.82 -4.84 -27.85
C ASN A 61 -15.46 -6.23 -27.88
N ASN A 62 -15.06 -7.11 -26.96
CA ASN A 62 -15.76 -8.38 -26.72
C ASN A 62 -16.58 -8.36 -25.42
N TYR A 63 -16.67 -7.20 -24.74
CA TYR A 63 -17.32 -7.07 -23.45
C TYR A 63 -18.75 -6.53 -23.59
N ARG A 64 -19.69 -7.17 -22.88
CA ARG A 64 -21.03 -6.60 -22.62
C ARG A 64 -20.90 -5.42 -21.65
N ILE A 65 -21.79 -4.43 -21.76
CA ILE A 65 -21.80 -3.23 -20.91
C ILE A 65 -21.63 -3.64 -19.44
N ASN A 66 -20.63 -3.05 -18.77
CA ASN A 66 -20.41 -3.27 -17.35
C ASN A 66 -21.01 -2.09 -16.58
N ILE A 67 -22.27 -2.24 -16.20
CA ILE A 67 -23.05 -1.17 -15.56
C ILE A 67 -22.66 -1.01 -14.07
N PHE A 68 -21.95 -1.99 -13.50
CA PHE A 68 -21.60 -2.00 -12.09
C PHE A 68 -20.24 -1.35 -11.82
N PRO A 69 -20.17 -0.42 -10.85
CA PRO A 69 -18.91 0.20 -10.48
C PRO A 69 -17.86 -0.82 -10.07
N LYS A 70 -16.64 -0.60 -10.55
CA LYS A 70 -15.47 -1.39 -10.15
C LYS A 70 -14.74 -0.63 -9.09
N GLU A 71 -14.71 -1.21 -7.91
CA GLU A 71 -14.07 -0.56 -6.78
C GLU A 71 -12.60 -0.94 -6.71
N ARG A 72 -11.80 0.01 -6.22
CA ARG A 72 -10.45 -0.24 -5.67
C ARG A 72 -9.45 -0.82 -6.68
N VAL A 73 -9.45 -0.26 -7.89
CA VAL A 73 -8.54 -0.67 -8.96
C VAL A 73 -7.17 0.00 -8.79
N PHE A 74 -6.11 -0.78 -8.57
CA PHE A 74 -4.74 -0.24 -8.47
C PHE A 74 -4.07 -0.08 -9.84
N ILE A 75 -3.86 1.17 -10.27
CA ILE A 75 -3.21 1.50 -11.54
C ILE A 75 -2.30 2.70 -11.35
N ALA A 76 -1.12 2.64 -11.98
CA ALA A 76 -0.15 3.72 -12.01
C ALA A 76 0.26 4.22 -10.60
N GLY A 77 0.37 3.31 -9.63
CA GLY A 77 0.79 3.64 -8.27
C GLY A 77 -0.30 4.28 -7.42
N LYS A 78 -1.56 4.32 -7.90
CA LYS A 78 -2.70 4.87 -7.18
C LYS A 78 -3.86 3.88 -7.19
N ILE A 79 -4.66 3.96 -6.14
CA ILE A 79 -5.92 3.23 -6.04
C ILE A 79 -7.00 4.16 -6.56
N PHE A 80 -7.79 3.67 -7.50
CA PHE A 80 -9.01 4.32 -7.94
C PHE A 80 -10.17 3.69 -7.16
N PRO A 81 -10.77 4.40 -6.18
CA PRO A 81 -11.81 3.83 -5.34
C PRO A 81 -13.02 3.34 -6.12
N VAL A 82 -13.34 3.98 -7.24
CA VAL A 82 -14.39 3.57 -8.18
C VAL A 82 -14.00 3.91 -9.62
N ILE A 83 -14.23 2.98 -10.55
CA ILE A 83 -14.08 3.14 -12.00
C ILE A 83 -15.27 2.46 -12.69
N ASN A 84 -15.89 3.12 -13.67
CA ASN A 84 -16.92 2.50 -14.51
C ASN A 84 -16.53 2.62 -15.98
N LEU A 85 -16.57 1.50 -16.72
CA LEU A 85 -16.36 1.49 -18.17
C LEU A 85 -17.72 1.29 -18.85
N ILE A 86 -18.20 2.31 -19.54
CA ILE A 86 -19.48 2.32 -20.22
C ILE A 86 -19.24 2.26 -21.72
N PHE A 87 -19.66 1.17 -22.34
CA PHE A 87 -19.53 0.96 -23.79
C PHE A 87 -20.85 1.31 -24.48
N LYS A 88 -20.76 1.96 -25.63
CA LYS A 88 -21.92 2.18 -26.49
C LYS A 88 -22.26 0.88 -27.23
N GLU A 89 -23.50 0.39 -27.07
CA GLU A 89 -23.96 -0.93 -27.56
C GLU A 89 -23.73 -1.17 -29.05
N THR A 90 -23.64 -0.11 -29.86
CA THR A 90 -23.57 -0.21 -31.32
C THR A 90 -22.15 -0.30 -31.88
N THR A 91 -21.10 -0.21 -31.04
CA THR A 91 -19.71 -0.17 -31.50
C THR A 91 -18.89 -1.35 -30.98
N ASN A 92 -18.63 -2.30 -31.87
CA ASN A 92 -17.72 -3.43 -31.61
C ASN A 92 -16.24 -3.07 -31.83
N LEU A 93 -15.96 -1.88 -32.35
CA LEU A 93 -14.61 -1.43 -32.69
C LEU A 93 -14.50 0.08 -32.40
N TYR A 94 -13.54 0.48 -31.58
CA TYR A 94 -13.34 1.90 -31.22
C TYR A 94 -11.89 2.35 -31.38
N ASN A 95 -11.70 3.62 -31.76
CA ASN A 95 -10.40 4.22 -32.04
C ASN A 95 -9.76 4.85 -30.79
N ALA A 96 -8.83 4.14 -30.16
CA ALA A 96 -8.10 4.63 -29.00
C ALA A 96 -7.10 5.76 -29.30
N SER A 97 -6.99 6.24 -30.54
CA SER A 97 -6.18 7.42 -30.86
C SER A 97 -6.84 8.73 -30.40
N ASN A 98 -8.15 8.74 -30.17
CA ASN A 98 -8.90 9.90 -29.68
C ASN A 98 -9.33 9.67 -28.22
N ILE A 99 -8.50 10.11 -27.28
CA ILE A 99 -8.77 10.04 -25.84
C ILE A 99 -8.79 11.46 -25.29
N THR A 100 -9.92 11.88 -24.74
CA THR A 100 -10.12 13.26 -24.26
C THR A 100 -10.83 13.30 -22.92
N LEU A 101 -10.59 14.37 -22.16
CA LEU A 101 -11.38 14.68 -20.97
C LEU A 101 -12.67 15.40 -21.36
N ARG A 102 -13.80 14.96 -20.81
CA ARG A 102 -15.10 15.60 -21.01
C ARG A 102 -15.80 15.84 -19.68
N ASN A 103 -16.67 16.83 -19.65
CA ASN A 103 -17.54 17.10 -18.51
C ASN A 103 -18.85 16.31 -18.67
N TRP A 104 -19.27 15.67 -17.60
CA TRP A 104 -20.57 15.01 -17.50
C TRP A 104 -21.68 16.07 -17.50
N LYS A 105 -22.64 15.92 -18.41
CA LYS A 105 -23.76 16.86 -18.61
C LYS A 105 -25.13 16.20 -18.47
N SER A 106 -25.18 14.90 -18.16
CA SER A 106 -26.41 14.11 -18.18
C SER A 106 -26.94 13.83 -16.77
N ASN A 107 -28.26 13.69 -16.63
CA ASN A 107 -28.92 13.16 -15.43
C ASN A 107 -29.02 11.61 -15.44
N ASP A 108 -28.17 10.95 -16.23
CA ASP A 108 -28.16 9.50 -16.38
C ASP A 108 -27.89 8.80 -15.03
N PRO A 109 -28.71 7.79 -14.66
CA PRO A 109 -28.61 7.09 -13.38
C PRO A 109 -27.28 6.38 -13.13
N ILE A 110 -26.48 6.13 -14.16
CA ILE A 110 -25.14 5.50 -14.03
C ILE A 110 -24.14 6.46 -13.37
N PHE A 111 -24.42 7.77 -13.36
CA PHE A 111 -23.58 8.76 -12.71
C PHE A 111 -24.08 9.14 -11.32
N ASN A 112 -23.24 8.93 -10.30
CA ASN A 112 -23.48 9.38 -8.94
C ASN A 112 -22.47 10.47 -8.54
N SER A 113 -22.95 11.70 -8.35
CA SER A 113 -22.14 12.87 -8.01
C SER A 113 -21.46 12.81 -6.63
N LYS A 114 -21.82 11.84 -5.79
CA LYS A 114 -21.17 11.60 -4.49
C LYS A 114 -19.92 10.73 -4.60
N ILE A 115 -19.74 10.00 -5.70
CA ILE A 115 -18.62 9.08 -5.90
C ILE A 115 -17.84 9.35 -7.18
N HIS A 116 -18.49 9.88 -8.23
CA HIS A 116 -17.86 10.15 -9.52
C HIS A 116 -17.47 11.63 -9.68
N ASN A 117 -16.32 11.84 -10.32
CA ASN A 117 -15.87 13.14 -10.76
C ASN A 117 -16.78 13.66 -11.88
N LYS A 118 -17.04 14.97 -11.90
CA LYS A 118 -17.75 15.63 -13.01
C LYS A 118 -17.02 15.47 -14.35
N GLN A 119 -15.71 15.20 -14.33
CA GLN A 119 -14.92 14.86 -15.52
C GLN A 119 -14.81 13.35 -15.70
N TYR A 120 -14.88 12.90 -16.95
CA TYR A 120 -14.68 11.50 -17.34
C TYR A 120 -13.77 11.41 -18.57
N ILE A 121 -13.25 10.21 -18.86
CA ILE A 121 -12.48 9.96 -20.09
C ILE A 121 -13.42 9.52 -21.20
N SER A 122 -13.39 10.25 -22.30
CA SER A 122 -14.01 9.88 -23.56
C SER A 122 -12.99 9.21 -24.45
N VAL A 123 -13.26 7.98 -24.87
CA VAL A 123 -12.50 7.27 -25.89
C VAL A 123 -13.38 7.17 -27.14
N ASP A 124 -12.84 7.66 -28.26
CA ASP A 124 -13.50 7.64 -29.57
C ASP A 124 -14.89 8.28 -29.56
N ASN A 125 -14.98 9.53 -29.09
CA ASN A 125 -16.22 10.31 -29.03
C ASN A 125 -17.35 9.63 -28.24
N ASP A 126 -17.04 9.18 -27.03
CA ASP A 126 -17.97 8.51 -26.09
C ASP A 126 -18.45 7.13 -26.54
N ASN A 127 -17.78 6.49 -27.53
CA ASN A 127 -17.98 5.07 -27.80
C ASN A 127 -17.55 4.20 -26.60
N LEU A 128 -16.55 4.66 -25.84
CA LEU A 128 -16.27 4.21 -24.49
C LEU A 128 -16.12 5.43 -23.56
N MET A 129 -16.86 5.41 -22.46
CA MET A 129 -16.74 6.40 -21.38
C MET A 129 -16.14 5.72 -20.14
N ILE A 130 -15.16 6.36 -19.51
CA ILE A 130 -14.56 5.90 -18.25
C ILE A 130 -14.91 6.91 -17.17
N LEU A 131 -15.86 6.55 -16.30
CA LEU A 131 -16.18 7.34 -15.10
C LEU A 131 -15.10 7.12 -14.06
N LEU A 132 -14.73 8.20 -13.39
CA LEU A 132 -13.59 8.26 -12.48
C LEU A 132 -14.02 8.75 -11.09
N PRO A 133 -13.27 8.43 -10.04
CA PRO A 133 -13.61 8.84 -8.69
C PRO A 133 -13.44 10.34 -8.50
N ILE A 134 -14.21 10.92 -7.56
CA ILE A 134 -13.99 12.29 -7.10
C ILE A 134 -12.53 12.48 -6.71
N SER A 135 -11.93 13.54 -7.25
CA SER A 135 -10.56 13.92 -6.91
C SER A 135 -10.54 14.56 -5.53
N TYR A 136 -9.46 14.30 -4.79
CA TYR A 136 -9.20 14.90 -3.49
C TYR A 136 -7.84 15.59 -3.52
N SER A 137 -7.54 16.38 -2.49
CA SER A 137 -6.33 17.21 -2.47
C SER A 137 -5.07 16.39 -2.76
N GLY A 138 -4.30 16.82 -3.76
CA GLY A 138 -3.08 16.14 -4.20
C GLY A 138 -3.25 15.00 -5.20
N ILE A 139 -4.48 14.58 -5.53
CA ILE A 139 -4.73 13.56 -6.59
C ILE A 139 -5.86 14.00 -7.51
N ASN A 140 -5.50 14.23 -8.77
CA ASN A 140 -6.44 14.44 -9.87
C ASN A 140 -6.59 13.13 -10.68
N PHE A 141 -7.62 12.34 -10.37
CA PHE A 141 -7.86 11.06 -11.04
C PHE A 141 -8.11 11.20 -12.55
N PRO A 142 -8.91 12.17 -13.04
CA PRO A 142 -9.03 12.47 -14.46
C PRO A 142 -7.69 12.69 -15.18
N GLU A 143 -6.83 13.55 -14.65
CA GLU A 143 -5.51 13.78 -15.26
C GLU A 143 -4.61 12.56 -15.20
N LEU A 144 -4.64 11.82 -14.08
CA LEU A 144 -3.81 10.62 -13.90
C LEU A 144 -4.20 9.51 -14.88
N MET A 145 -5.51 9.26 -15.03
CA MET A 145 -6.01 8.28 -15.99
C MET A 145 -5.73 8.72 -17.43
N LEU A 146 -5.90 10.00 -17.74
CA LEU A 146 -5.56 10.52 -19.06
C LEU A 146 -4.06 10.32 -19.36
N ASP A 147 -3.17 10.69 -18.45
CA ASP A 147 -1.71 10.48 -18.59
C ASP A 147 -1.41 8.99 -18.79
N PHE A 148 -1.99 8.10 -17.98
CA PHE A 148 -1.83 6.66 -18.12
C PHE A 148 -2.24 6.15 -19.51
N LEU A 149 -3.46 6.45 -19.96
CA LEU A 149 -4.02 5.95 -21.22
C LEU A 149 -3.33 6.56 -22.45
N THR A 150 -2.80 7.77 -22.33
CA THR A 150 -2.10 8.48 -23.41
C THR A 150 -0.59 8.31 -23.40
N ASN A 151 -0.06 7.45 -22.52
CA ASN A 151 1.38 7.15 -22.42
C ASN A 151 2.23 8.33 -21.96
N GLY A 152 1.64 9.18 -21.11
CA GLY A 152 2.30 10.31 -20.51
C GLY A 152 3.42 9.93 -19.54
N MET A 153 4.21 10.95 -19.18
CA MET A 153 5.42 10.77 -18.39
C MET A 153 5.15 10.67 -16.89
N LYS A 154 4.01 11.18 -16.39
CA LYS A 154 3.71 11.19 -14.95
C LYS A 154 3.55 9.76 -14.43
N THR A 155 2.92 8.88 -15.20
CA THR A 155 2.63 7.49 -14.80
C THR A 155 3.64 6.47 -15.34
N LYS A 156 4.54 6.85 -16.25
CA LYS A 156 5.49 5.93 -16.87
C LYS A 156 6.34 5.13 -15.86
N HIS A 157 6.81 5.78 -14.80
CA HIS A 157 7.70 5.16 -13.81
C HIS A 157 6.99 4.18 -12.88
N THR A 158 5.66 4.28 -12.74
CA THR A 158 4.85 3.39 -11.89
C THR A 158 4.37 2.15 -12.63
N ILE A 159 4.60 2.05 -13.95
CA ILE A 159 4.30 0.82 -14.71
C ILE A 159 5.31 -0.27 -14.33
N GLY A 160 4.80 -1.36 -13.77
CA GLY A 160 5.57 -2.51 -13.29
C GLY A 160 4.93 -3.09 -12.02
N GLY A 161 5.66 -3.94 -11.31
CA GLY A 161 5.17 -4.57 -10.09
C GLY A 161 4.43 -5.88 -10.37
N GLU A 162 3.30 -6.09 -9.69
CA GLU A 162 2.53 -7.33 -9.81
C GLU A 162 1.56 -7.32 -10.98
N PHE A 163 1.45 -8.46 -11.68
CA PHE A 163 0.45 -8.70 -12.71
C PHE A 163 -0.29 -10.02 -12.45
N PRO A 164 -1.58 -10.13 -12.82
CA PRO A 164 -2.31 -11.38 -12.68
C PRO A 164 -1.76 -12.50 -13.58
N ASP A 165 -1.36 -12.13 -14.80
CA ASP A 165 -0.93 -13.06 -15.83
C ASP A 165 0.13 -12.42 -16.74
N TYR A 166 0.84 -13.29 -17.47
CA TYR A 166 1.90 -12.86 -18.38
C TYR A 166 1.37 -12.05 -19.58
N SER A 167 0.11 -12.25 -19.98
CA SER A 167 -0.49 -11.49 -21.08
C SER A 167 -0.68 -10.02 -20.70
N THR A 168 -1.04 -9.76 -19.45
CA THR A 168 -1.24 -8.42 -18.88
C THR A 168 0.10 -7.73 -18.68
N TYR A 169 1.11 -8.47 -18.22
CA TYR A 169 2.51 -8.01 -18.19
C TYR A 169 3.00 -7.57 -19.59
N LYS A 170 2.79 -8.40 -20.62
CA LYS A 170 3.13 -8.07 -22.02
C LYS A 170 2.39 -6.83 -22.51
N LEU A 171 1.12 -6.68 -22.15
CA LEU A 171 0.37 -5.47 -22.46
C LEU A 171 0.96 -4.24 -21.75
N ALA A 172 1.34 -4.35 -20.49
CA ALA A 172 1.88 -3.22 -19.74
C ALA A 172 3.24 -2.71 -20.28
N LEU A 173 4.16 -3.63 -20.57
CA LEU A 173 5.55 -3.31 -20.96
C LEU A 173 5.84 -3.34 -22.47
N ARG A 174 4.96 -3.93 -23.29
CA ARG A 174 5.12 -4.03 -24.75
C ARG A 174 6.44 -4.67 -25.15
N GLU A 175 7.24 -3.99 -25.96
CA GLU A 175 8.56 -4.42 -26.43
C GLU A 175 9.59 -4.54 -25.30
N GLN A 176 9.35 -3.91 -24.15
CA GLN A 176 10.19 -4.06 -22.96
C GLN A 176 9.84 -5.33 -22.16
N ALA A 177 8.78 -6.04 -22.51
CA ALA A 177 8.40 -7.28 -21.85
C ALA A 177 9.41 -8.39 -22.16
N ILE A 178 9.92 -9.02 -21.13
CA ILE A 178 10.88 -10.12 -21.21
C ILE A 178 10.12 -11.42 -21.53
N ASP A 179 10.69 -12.28 -22.38
CA ASP A 179 10.11 -13.59 -22.66
C ASP A 179 9.89 -14.42 -21.38
N ILE A 180 8.75 -15.09 -21.24
CA ILE A 180 8.36 -15.80 -20.01
C ILE A 180 9.39 -16.85 -19.57
N LYS A 181 10.12 -17.46 -20.51
CA LYS A 181 11.15 -18.45 -20.19
C LYS A 181 12.37 -17.82 -19.50
N ASN A 182 12.61 -16.54 -19.79
CA ASN A 182 13.76 -15.78 -19.28
C ASN A 182 13.36 -14.76 -18.20
N TRP A 183 12.06 -14.56 -17.98
CA TRP A 183 11.55 -13.58 -17.03
C TRP A 183 11.60 -14.13 -15.60
N LYS A 184 12.57 -13.63 -14.84
CA LYS A 184 12.85 -13.97 -13.45
C LYS A 184 12.69 -12.77 -12.50
N GLY A 185 11.86 -11.79 -12.88
CA GLY A 185 11.60 -10.58 -12.11
C GLY A 185 12.74 -9.54 -12.09
N GLN A 186 13.72 -9.66 -12.99
CA GLN A 186 14.85 -8.73 -13.12
C GLN A 186 14.50 -7.31 -13.60
N ASP A 187 13.23 -7.06 -13.93
CA ASP A 187 12.68 -5.77 -14.34
C ASP A 187 11.80 -5.12 -13.26
N GLY A 188 11.78 -5.70 -12.06
CA GLY A 188 10.92 -5.28 -10.96
C GLY A 188 9.46 -5.64 -11.18
N CYS A 189 9.19 -6.71 -11.93
CA CYS A 189 7.84 -7.20 -12.19
C CYS A 189 7.70 -8.69 -11.79
N TRP A 190 6.50 -9.11 -11.41
CA TRP A 190 6.20 -10.51 -11.08
C TRP A 190 4.72 -10.82 -11.32
N LEU A 191 4.33 -12.09 -11.17
CA LEU A 191 2.93 -12.51 -11.21
C LEU A 191 2.38 -12.65 -9.79
N THR A 192 1.08 -12.49 -9.56
CA THR A 192 0.46 -12.68 -8.23
C THR A 192 0.87 -14.02 -7.60
N ARG A 193 0.76 -15.12 -8.37
CA ARG A 193 1.22 -16.47 -7.94
C ARG A 193 2.69 -16.51 -7.48
N HIS A 194 3.54 -15.62 -8.01
CA HIS A 194 4.95 -15.55 -7.64
C HIS A 194 5.12 -14.98 -6.22
N ARG A 195 4.29 -13.99 -5.83
CA ARG A 195 4.26 -13.43 -4.47
C ARG A 195 3.66 -14.44 -3.49
N ASP A 196 2.54 -15.05 -3.86
CA ASP A 196 1.83 -16.00 -2.99
C ASP A 196 2.72 -17.21 -2.65
N ASN A 197 3.42 -17.74 -3.65
CA ASN A 197 4.36 -18.85 -3.48
C ASN A 197 5.75 -18.42 -2.98
N ASN A 198 5.96 -17.13 -2.71
CA ASN A 198 7.27 -16.57 -2.36
C ASN A 198 8.42 -17.03 -3.30
N SER A 199 8.14 -17.05 -4.59
CA SER A 199 9.04 -17.57 -5.62
C SER A 199 10.25 -16.66 -5.88
N GLU A 200 11.17 -17.17 -6.71
CA GLU A 200 12.37 -16.46 -7.13
C GLU A 200 12.06 -15.11 -7.80
N GLU A 201 11.05 -15.10 -8.66
CA GLU A 201 10.58 -13.97 -9.45
C GLU A 201 10.12 -12.82 -8.56
N TRP A 202 9.33 -13.12 -7.52
CA TRP A 202 8.90 -12.15 -6.53
C TRP A 202 10.08 -11.54 -5.78
N ARG A 203 11.00 -12.39 -5.32
CA ARG A 203 12.19 -11.95 -4.56
C ARG A 203 13.10 -11.05 -5.37
N ARG A 204 13.35 -11.39 -6.64
CA ARG A 204 14.10 -10.53 -7.57
C ARG A 204 13.33 -9.26 -7.90
N GLY A 205 12.02 -9.36 -8.10
CA GLY A 205 11.14 -8.23 -8.40
C GLY A 205 11.19 -7.13 -7.34
N TYR A 206 10.92 -7.45 -6.07
CA TYR A 206 10.99 -6.42 -5.03
C TYR A 206 12.44 -5.98 -4.74
N SER A 207 13.43 -6.86 -4.93
CA SER A 207 14.84 -6.50 -4.77
C SER A 207 15.26 -5.44 -5.78
N TYR A 208 14.84 -5.58 -7.04
CA TYR A 208 15.04 -4.59 -8.10
C TYR A 208 14.38 -3.25 -7.75
N ILE A 209 13.17 -3.28 -7.18
CA ILE A 209 12.48 -2.07 -6.70
C ILE A 209 13.32 -1.35 -5.64
N ILE A 210 13.87 -2.05 -4.66
CA ILE A 210 14.71 -1.46 -3.61
C ILE A 210 16.03 -0.94 -4.20
N GLU A 211 16.72 -1.76 -4.98
CA GLU A 211 18.02 -1.43 -5.59
C GLU A 211 17.93 -0.13 -6.40
N HIS A 212 16.90 0.00 -7.22
CA HIS A 212 16.68 1.17 -8.08
C HIS A 212 15.76 2.24 -7.47
N LYS A 213 15.36 2.09 -6.20
CA LYS A 213 14.52 3.04 -5.45
C LYS A 213 13.20 3.39 -6.17
N ILE A 214 12.57 2.40 -6.79
CA ILE A 214 11.39 2.61 -7.63
C ILE A 214 10.13 2.75 -6.77
N LYS A 215 9.39 3.84 -6.95
CA LYS A 215 8.18 4.15 -6.18
C LYS A 215 6.90 3.80 -6.95
N GLY A 216 5.79 3.59 -6.22
CA GLY A 216 4.46 3.42 -6.80
C GLY A 216 4.23 2.09 -7.55
N ARG A 217 5.01 1.03 -7.25
CA ARG A 217 4.85 -0.31 -7.86
C ARG A 217 4.28 -1.38 -6.92
N LEU A 218 4.18 -1.07 -5.62
CA LEU A 218 3.57 -1.94 -4.62
C LEU A 218 2.18 -1.39 -4.29
N ALA A 219 1.16 -2.19 -4.52
CA ALA A 219 -0.22 -1.96 -4.10
C ALA A 219 -0.34 -2.09 -2.56
N PRO A 220 -1.34 -1.46 -1.94
CA PRO A 220 -1.46 -1.39 -0.49
C PRO A 220 -1.68 -2.76 0.18
N PHE A 221 -1.55 -2.76 1.50
CA PHE A 221 -1.91 -3.85 2.40
C PHE A 221 -1.18 -5.16 2.07
N ALA A 222 -1.80 -6.19 1.49
CA ALA A 222 -1.19 -7.51 1.45
C ALA A 222 0.11 -7.57 0.66
N GLN A 223 0.23 -6.82 -0.44
CA GLN A 223 1.47 -6.78 -1.21
C GLN A 223 2.58 -6.06 -0.42
N ILE A 224 2.27 -4.93 0.21
CA ILE A 224 3.21 -4.23 1.11
C ILE A 224 3.54 -5.07 2.35
N TYR A 225 2.58 -5.79 2.93
CA TYR A 225 2.80 -6.69 4.06
C TYR A 225 3.80 -7.79 3.67
N LYS A 226 3.55 -8.52 2.57
CA LYS A 226 4.47 -9.55 2.08
C LYS A 226 5.84 -8.96 1.75
N PHE A 227 5.88 -7.74 1.21
CA PHE A 227 7.12 -7.01 0.97
C PHE A 227 7.89 -6.74 2.28
N TYR A 228 7.25 -6.12 3.27
CA TYR A 228 7.86 -5.86 4.58
C TYR A 228 8.27 -7.14 5.30
N ASP A 229 7.47 -8.19 5.25
CA ASP A 229 7.83 -9.47 5.87
C ASP A 229 9.09 -10.08 5.24
N CYS A 230 9.19 -10.05 3.91
CA CYS A 230 10.41 -10.46 3.22
C CYS A 230 11.61 -9.56 3.58
N VAL A 231 11.43 -8.24 3.52
CA VAL A 231 12.51 -7.28 3.76
C VAL A 231 13.02 -7.34 5.20
N ASP A 232 12.14 -7.43 6.19
CA ASP A 232 12.48 -7.63 7.60
C ASP A 232 13.36 -8.86 7.80
N TRP A 233 13.01 -9.96 7.12
CA TRP A 233 13.81 -11.18 7.15
C TRP A 233 15.22 -10.92 6.60
N TYR A 234 15.37 -10.22 5.47
CA TYR A 234 16.70 -9.90 4.90
C TYR A 234 17.50 -8.97 5.81
N ILE A 235 16.89 -7.88 6.27
CA ILE A 235 17.51 -6.89 7.16
C ILE A 235 18.07 -7.59 8.41
N THR A 236 17.27 -8.46 9.03
CA THR A 236 17.63 -9.16 10.27
C THR A 236 18.61 -10.31 10.04
N ASN A 237 18.34 -11.18 9.07
CA ASN A 237 19.01 -12.47 8.95
C ASN A 237 20.19 -12.48 7.99
N VAL A 238 20.20 -11.60 6.99
CA VAL A 238 21.28 -11.51 6.00
C VAL A 238 22.19 -10.34 6.36
N TYR A 239 21.63 -9.14 6.44
CA TYR A 239 22.40 -7.91 6.65
C TYR A 239 22.66 -7.60 8.14
N LYS A 240 22.04 -8.36 9.06
CA LYS A 240 22.30 -8.32 10.50
C LYS A 240 22.10 -6.95 11.15
N HIS A 241 21.18 -6.13 10.61
CA HIS A 241 20.77 -4.91 11.29
C HIS A 241 19.87 -5.24 12.49
N GLU A 242 19.92 -4.40 13.51
CA GLU A 242 19.05 -4.47 14.70
C GLU A 242 17.93 -3.43 14.66
N VAL A 243 17.70 -2.79 13.50
CA VAL A 243 16.56 -1.88 13.29
C VAL A 243 15.25 -2.65 13.45
N LYS A 244 14.25 -2.00 14.04
CA LYS A 244 12.98 -2.63 14.41
C LYS A 244 11.77 -2.07 13.66
N TRP A 245 11.91 -0.97 12.93
CA TRP A 245 10.79 -0.33 12.25
C TRP A 245 9.98 -1.30 11.38
N CYS A 246 10.66 -2.13 10.57
CA CYS A 246 10.00 -3.05 9.65
C CYS A 246 9.15 -4.11 10.38
N LYS A 247 9.61 -4.58 11.56
CA LYS A 247 8.82 -5.47 12.43
C LYS A 247 7.52 -4.81 12.89
N GLY A 248 7.57 -3.52 13.20
CA GLY A 248 6.39 -2.71 13.54
C GLY A 248 5.43 -2.54 12.39
N ALA A 249 5.94 -2.05 11.27
CA ALA A 249 5.17 -1.80 10.08
C ALA A 249 4.46 -3.08 9.60
N LYS A 250 5.15 -4.23 9.53
CA LYS A 250 4.53 -5.47 9.04
C LYS A 250 3.41 -5.98 9.95
N LYS A 251 3.50 -5.81 11.28
CA LYS A 251 2.42 -6.21 12.20
C LYS A 251 1.15 -5.39 11.97
N LEU A 252 1.29 -4.08 11.77
CA LEU A 252 0.17 -3.19 11.47
C LEU A 252 -0.43 -3.49 10.08
N VAL A 253 0.42 -3.57 9.06
CA VAL A 253 -0.05 -3.82 7.69
C VAL A 253 -0.67 -5.21 7.56
N ALA A 254 -0.18 -6.23 8.28
CA ALA A 254 -0.79 -7.56 8.33
C ALA A 254 -2.23 -7.52 8.88
N ALA A 255 -2.45 -6.74 9.95
CA ALA A 255 -3.78 -6.58 10.52
C ALA A 255 -4.73 -5.91 9.50
N LEU A 256 -4.25 -4.85 8.84
CA LEU A 256 -5.01 -4.12 7.81
C LEU A 256 -5.23 -4.93 6.52
N SER A 257 -4.34 -5.88 6.20
CA SER A 257 -4.47 -6.75 5.02
C SER A 257 -5.42 -7.92 5.20
N SER A 258 -5.95 -8.16 6.41
CA SER A 258 -6.77 -9.36 6.66
C SER A 258 -8.15 -9.27 5.98
N SER A 259 -8.37 -10.02 4.90
CA SER A 259 -9.59 -9.99 4.07
C SER A 259 -10.81 -10.70 4.66
N SER A 260 -11.02 -10.65 5.98
CA SER A 260 -12.16 -11.33 6.60
C SER A 260 -13.44 -10.48 6.53
N ILE A 261 -14.48 -11.04 5.90
CA ILE A 261 -15.83 -10.45 5.76
C ILE A 261 -16.43 -10.00 7.12
N TYR A 262 -16.06 -10.68 8.21
CA TYR A 262 -16.59 -10.40 9.56
C TYR A 262 -15.63 -9.61 10.46
N VAL A 263 -14.34 -9.56 10.11
CA VAL A 263 -13.30 -8.91 10.94
C VAL A 263 -12.81 -7.61 10.30
N GLY A 264 -13.14 -7.36 9.04
CA GLY A 264 -12.78 -6.17 8.30
C GLY A 264 -11.28 -6.13 7.99
N GLY A 265 -10.92 -6.25 6.72
CA GLY A 265 -9.66 -5.69 6.24
C GLY A 265 -9.90 -4.87 5.00
N LEU A 266 -8.81 -4.31 4.49
CA LEU A 266 -8.83 -3.33 3.42
C LEU A 266 -8.38 -3.92 2.08
N GLU A 267 -7.82 -5.14 2.07
CA GLU A 267 -7.58 -5.86 0.83
C GLU A 267 -8.89 -6.36 0.24
N GLY A 268 -9.16 -6.05 -1.03
CA GLY A 268 -10.45 -6.39 -1.64
C GLY A 268 -11.62 -5.57 -1.08
N GLY A 269 -11.30 -4.51 -0.32
CA GLY A 269 -12.16 -3.46 0.25
C GLY A 269 -13.13 -3.91 1.32
N SER A 270 -13.46 -2.96 2.18
CA SER A 270 -14.21 -3.26 3.39
C SER A 270 -15.67 -2.83 3.28
N ASN A 271 -16.59 -3.77 3.50
CA ASN A 271 -18.00 -3.43 3.70
C ASN A 271 -18.27 -2.86 5.11
N VAL A 272 -17.26 -2.85 5.99
CA VAL A 272 -17.39 -2.50 7.42
C VAL A 272 -16.52 -1.30 7.83
N ILE A 273 -15.63 -0.83 6.96
CA ILE A 273 -14.80 0.37 7.18
C ILE A 273 -15.26 1.45 6.19
N ASP A 274 -15.46 2.67 6.69
CA ASP A 274 -15.84 3.82 5.86
C ASP A 274 -14.83 4.05 4.72
N ASN A 275 -15.33 4.35 3.52
CA ASN A 275 -14.50 4.57 2.33
C ASN A 275 -13.47 5.70 2.52
N GLY A 276 -13.79 6.72 3.34
CA GLY A 276 -12.85 7.78 3.70
C GLY A 276 -11.69 7.25 4.55
N ILE A 277 -11.97 6.34 5.48
CA ILE A 277 -10.95 5.67 6.31
C ILE A 277 -10.07 4.76 5.47
N GLU A 278 -10.68 3.96 4.59
CA GLU A 278 -9.91 3.12 3.67
C GLU A 278 -9.00 3.99 2.78
N THR A 279 -9.51 5.12 2.29
CA THR A 279 -8.72 6.06 1.47
C THR A 279 -7.51 6.61 2.23
N ILE A 280 -7.70 7.12 3.46
CA ILE A 280 -6.59 7.68 4.25
C ILE A 280 -5.54 6.60 4.59
N LEU A 281 -5.97 5.39 4.96
CA LEU A 281 -5.06 4.29 5.31
C LEU A 281 -4.27 3.78 4.09
N ASN A 282 -4.91 3.74 2.93
CA ASN A 282 -4.25 3.42 1.67
C ASN A 282 -3.17 4.45 1.32
N GLU A 283 -3.50 5.73 1.40
CA GLU A 283 -2.56 6.81 1.11
C GLU A 283 -1.35 6.80 2.07
N LEU A 284 -1.61 6.59 3.36
CA LEU A 284 -0.56 6.44 4.36
C LEU A 284 0.32 5.24 4.01
N ASN A 285 -0.26 4.07 3.78
CA ASN A 285 0.50 2.85 3.50
C ASN A 285 1.38 2.98 2.24
N LEU A 286 0.83 3.52 1.14
CA LEU A 286 1.56 3.76 -0.09
C LEU A 286 2.69 4.80 0.10
N GLY A 287 2.38 5.94 0.72
CA GLY A 287 3.36 7.02 0.95
C GLY A 287 4.52 6.58 1.84
N ILE A 288 4.21 5.79 2.88
CA ILE A 288 5.19 5.22 3.79
C ILE A 288 6.05 4.19 3.07
N CYS A 289 5.45 3.31 2.26
CA CYS A 289 6.19 2.33 1.49
C CYS A 289 7.15 2.96 0.48
N ASP A 290 6.71 4.01 -0.23
CA ASP A 290 7.55 4.76 -1.16
C ASP A 290 8.77 5.40 -0.47
N TYR A 291 8.61 5.85 0.77
CA TYR A 291 9.74 6.31 1.59
C TYR A 291 10.61 5.14 2.07
N ALA A 292 9.98 4.06 2.55
CA ALA A 292 10.63 2.85 3.04
C ALA A 292 11.57 2.22 2.00
N ILE A 293 11.18 2.21 0.72
CA ILE A 293 12.01 1.71 -0.38
C ILE A 293 13.39 2.38 -0.40
N GLY A 294 13.47 3.70 -0.24
CA GLY A 294 14.74 4.43 -0.18
C GLY A 294 15.56 4.08 1.07
N LYS A 295 14.88 3.83 2.18
CA LYS A 295 15.51 3.46 3.46
C LYS A 295 16.00 2.02 3.49
N PHE A 296 15.26 1.09 2.91
CA PHE A 296 15.71 -0.27 2.68
C PHE A 296 16.89 -0.32 1.72
N HIS A 297 16.94 0.56 0.71
CA HIS A 297 18.13 0.70 -0.11
C HIS A 297 19.35 1.06 0.74
N GLU A 298 19.26 2.01 1.67
CA GLU A 298 20.40 2.37 2.54
C GLU A 298 20.93 1.17 3.34
N LEU A 299 20.03 0.29 3.81
CA LEU A 299 20.35 -0.91 4.58
C LEU A 299 20.91 -2.04 3.71
N ILE A 300 20.32 -2.30 2.55
CA ILE A 300 20.56 -3.51 1.75
C ILE A 300 21.62 -3.28 0.66
N TYR A 301 21.59 -2.12 -0.01
CA TYR A 301 22.45 -1.82 -1.17
C TYR A 301 23.35 -0.59 -0.98
N GLY A 302 23.08 0.20 0.06
CA GLY A 302 23.68 1.52 0.25
C GLY A 302 24.72 1.56 1.37
N LYS A 303 24.78 2.71 2.05
CA LYS A 303 25.82 3.04 3.03
C LYS A 303 25.94 2.05 4.21
N TYR A 304 24.87 1.32 4.54
CA TYR A 304 24.88 0.38 5.67
C TYR A 304 24.97 -1.09 5.25
N ALA A 305 25.02 -1.39 3.94
CA ALA A 305 25.06 -2.76 3.43
C ALA A 305 26.23 -3.60 3.95
N LYS A 306 27.36 -2.95 4.27
CA LYS A 306 28.56 -3.60 4.82
C LYS A 306 28.78 -3.35 6.30
N THR A 307 28.06 -2.40 6.88
CA THR A 307 28.23 -1.95 8.27
C THR A 307 26.86 -1.97 8.94
N PRO A 308 26.47 -3.12 9.51
CA PRO A 308 25.15 -3.27 10.10
C PRO A 308 24.92 -2.26 11.23
N LEU A 309 23.72 -1.71 11.27
CA LEU A 309 23.28 -0.80 12.32
C LEU A 309 22.90 -1.61 13.55
N LYS A 310 23.50 -1.27 14.70
CA LYS A 310 23.32 -1.97 15.98
C LYS A 310 23.12 -0.98 17.13
N GLY A 311 22.51 -1.44 18.22
CA GLY A 311 22.35 -0.67 19.45
C GLY A 311 21.76 0.73 19.24
N ASP A 312 22.50 1.76 19.64
CA ASP A 312 22.07 3.16 19.50
C ASP A 312 21.94 3.61 18.04
N ASN A 313 22.79 3.09 17.14
CA ASN A 313 22.71 3.45 15.72
C ASN A 313 21.44 2.89 15.06
N ALA A 314 21.01 1.68 15.43
CA ALA A 314 19.75 1.12 14.97
C ALA A 314 18.55 1.88 15.51
N TYR A 315 18.57 2.20 16.81
CA TYR A 315 17.55 3.02 17.46
C TYR A 315 17.42 4.40 16.81
N ASN A 316 18.54 5.12 16.61
CA ASN A 316 18.53 6.45 16.01
C ASN A 316 18.01 6.42 14.57
N TRP A 317 18.35 5.37 13.82
CA TRP A 317 17.81 5.18 12.47
C TRP A 317 16.28 5.01 12.48
N ASP A 318 15.73 4.21 13.40
CA ASP A 318 14.28 4.05 13.55
C ASP A 318 13.60 5.35 14.00
N VAL A 319 14.23 6.12 14.89
CA VAL A 319 13.75 7.45 15.32
C VAL A 319 13.68 8.41 14.13
N GLU A 320 14.75 8.50 13.32
CA GLU A 320 14.78 9.33 12.11
C GLU A 320 13.70 8.91 11.12
N PHE A 321 13.55 7.59 10.90
CA PHE A 321 12.54 7.05 10.00
C PHE A 321 11.14 7.45 10.46
N ILE A 322 10.78 7.13 11.71
CA ILE A 322 9.42 7.35 12.24
C ILE A 322 9.11 8.85 12.31
N THR A 323 10.09 9.67 12.67
CA THR A 323 9.93 11.14 12.68
C THR A 323 9.61 11.66 11.28
N TYR A 324 10.30 11.17 10.24
CA TYR A 324 10.00 11.59 8.86
C TYR A 324 8.63 11.08 8.39
N GLU A 325 8.34 9.80 8.63
CA GLU A 325 7.04 9.21 8.33
C GLU A 325 5.90 10.02 8.94
N GLN A 326 5.95 10.25 10.24
CA GLN A 326 4.84 10.83 10.98
C GLN A 326 4.79 12.36 10.92
N GLY A 327 5.94 13.02 10.73
CA GLY A 327 6.09 14.48 10.65
C GLY A 327 6.21 15.05 9.24
N THR A 328 6.40 14.25 8.19
CA THR A 328 6.50 14.73 6.79
C THR A 328 5.51 14.03 5.87
N VAL A 329 5.41 12.70 5.91
CA VAL A 329 4.55 11.94 4.99
C VAL A 329 3.08 12.06 5.39
N ALA A 330 2.79 11.83 6.67
CA ALA A 330 1.43 11.77 7.17
C ALA A 330 0.70 13.12 7.33
N PRO A 331 1.33 14.25 7.75
CA PRO A 331 0.58 15.50 8.00
C PRO A 331 -0.18 16.06 6.79
N PRO A 332 0.36 16.06 5.55
CA PRO A 332 -0.40 16.46 4.38
C PRO A 332 -1.64 15.61 4.13
N ILE A 333 -1.61 14.33 4.51
CA ILE A 333 -2.73 13.40 4.39
C ILE A 333 -3.81 13.72 5.43
N TYR A 334 -3.44 13.91 6.70
CA TYR A 334 -4.39 14.33 7.73
C TYR A 334 -5.02 15.69 7.43
N LYS A 335 -4.22 16.67 6.98
CA LYS A 335 -4.67 18.04 6.70
C LYS A 335 -5.75 18.11 5.61
N LYS A 336 -5.74 17.20 4.65
CA LYS A 336 -6.72 17.17 3.54
C LYS A 336 -7.93 16.29 3.80
N THR A 337 -7.88 15.43 4.81
CA THR A 337 -8.99 14.56 5.18
C THR A 337 -10.06 15.37 5.89
N ASN A 338 -11.32 15.14 5.53
CA ASN A 338 -12.44 15.85 6.14
C ASN A 338 -12.58 15.48 7.63
N SER A 339 -13.19 16.37 8.42
CA SER A 339 -13.31 16.21 9.87
C SER A 339 -14.09 14.96 10.29
N GLU A 340 -15.06 14.52 9.49
CA GLU A 340 -15.88 13.35 9.81
C GLU A 340 -15.07 12.05 9.67
N THR A 341 -14.30 11.91 8.60
CA THR A 341 -13.36 10.79 8.44
C THR A 341 -12.29 10.82 9.55
N ILE A 342 -11.78 11.99 9.95
CA ILE A 342 -10.86 12.07 11.10
C ILE A 342 -11.53 11.64 12.40
N ARG A 343 -12.79 12.05 12.63
CA ARG A 343 -13.57 11.64 13.80
C ARG A 343 -13.75 10.12 13.85
N ILE A 344 -14.11 9.50 12.73
CA ILE A 344 -14.24 8.04 12.63
C ILE A 344 -12.88 7.35 12.89
N PHE A 345 -11.78 7.88 12.34
CA PHE A 345 -10.46 7.31 12.57
C PHE A 345 -10.02 7.41 14.04
N GLN A 346 -10.34 8.53 14.69
CA GLN A 346 -10.14 8.73 16.11
C GLN A 346 -10.89 7.65 16.91
N MET A 347 -12.17 7.44 16.64
CA MET A 347 -12.96 6.41 17.32
C MET A 347 -12.42 4.98 17.13
N MET A 348 -11.94 4.66 15.93
CA MET A 348 -11.26 3.38 15.68
C MET A 348 -10.00 3.23 16.54
N SER A 349 -9.28 4.32 16.79
CA SER A 349 -8.04 4.34 17.59
C SER A 349 -8.32 4.35 19.10
N ASP A 350 -9.43 4.97 19.52
CA ASP A 350 -9.98 4.93 20.88
C ASP A 350 -10.60 3.56 21.20
N LYS A 351 -10.83 2.73 20.16
CA LYS A 351 -11.50 1.43 20.24
C LYS A 351 -12.96 1.55 20.67
N ASP A 352 -13.54 2.73 20.48
CA ASP A 352 -14.94 3.01 20.76
C ASP A 352 -15.85 2.27 19.77
N GLY A 353 -16.85 1.57 20.29
CA GLY A 353 -17.94 1.02 19.47
C GLY A 353 -18.86 2.15 19.01
N LEU A 354 -19.19 2.22 17.72
CA LEU A 354 -20.15 3.19 17.19
C LEU A 354 -21.54 2.57 17.07
N ASP A 355 -22.52 3.18 17.74
CA ASP A 355 -23.96 2.94 17.54
C ASP A 355 -24.35 3.06 16.05
N GLY A 356 -25.21 2.16 15.58
CA GLY A 356 -25.47 1.81 14.18
C GLY A 356 -26.09 2.87 13.26
N GLY A 357 -25.95 4.17 13.55
CA GLY A 357 -26.51 5.26 12.76
C GLY A 357 -25.57 5.94 11.75
N ASN A 358 -24.24 5.80 11.88
CA ASN A 358 -23.26 6.64 11.16
C ASN A 358 -22.28 5.86 10.26
N GLY A 359 -22.67 4.71 9.72
CA GLY A 359 -21.91 4.05 8.64
C GLY A 359 -20.65 3.29 9.04
N VAL A 360 -20.37 3.16 10.34
CA VAL A 360 -19.46 2.13 10.89
C VAL A 360 -20.34 1.17 11.66
N SER A 361 -20.48 -0.07 11.17
CA SER A 361 -21.37 -1.04 11.81
C SER A 361 -20.90 -1.35 13.24
N MET A 362 -21.85 -1.36 14.19
CA MET A 362 -21.70 -1.85 15.59
C MET A 362 -21.04 -3.24 15.71
N GLN A 363 -20.89 -3.97 14.61
CA GLN A 363 -20.15 -5.21 14.52
C GLN A 363 -18.73 -4.97 13.96
N GLY A 364 -17.91 -4.24 14.72
CA GLY A 364 -16.59 -4.75 15.10
C GLY A 364 -15.49 -4.97 14.05
N GLY A 365 -15.46 -4.31 12.88
CA GLY A 365 -14.33 -4.47 11.96
C GLY A 365 -13.08 -3.65 12.36
N GLY A 366 -13.13 -2.34 12.15
CA GLY A 366 -11.95 -1.46 12.28
C GLY A 366 -11.32 -1.39 13.67
N SER A 367 -12.12 -1.40 14.75
CA SER A 367 -11.61 -1.44 16.13
C SER A 367 -10.94 -2.79 16.43
N TRP A 368 -11.48 -3.91 15.96
CA TRP A 368 -10.85 -5.23 16.15
C TRP A 368 -9.51 -5.37 15.43
N VAL A 369 -9.35 -4.76 14.26
CA VAL A 369 -8.09 -4.72 13.52
C VAL A 369 -7.00 -4.04 14.35
N LEU A 370 -7.30 -2.89 14.95
CA LEU A 370 -6.34 -2.13 15.75
C LEU A 370 -6.17 -2.68 17.18
N ASN A 371 -7.16 -3.39 17.72
CA ASN A 371 -7.15 -3.95 19.07
C ASN A 371 -5.94 -4.81 19.40
N LYS A 372 -5.36 -5.48 18.39
CA LYS A 372 -4.19 -6.36 18.56
C LYS A 372 -2.86 -5.70 18.21
N VAL A 373 -2.92 -4.46 17.70
CA VAL A 373 -1.75 -3.77 17.14
C VAL A 373 -1.36 -2.57 18.00
N THR A 374 -2.31 -1.78 18.49
CA THR A 374 -2.04 -0.56 19.27
C THR A 374 -2.86 -0.51 20.56
N PRO A 375 -2.39 0.19 21.61
CA PRO A 375 -3.21 0.53 22.77
C PRO A 375 -4.40 1.44 22.39
N SER A 376 -5.40 1.57 23.27
CA SER A 376 -6.44 2.57 23.05
C SER A 376 -5.82 3.95 23.21
N PHE A 377 -6.21 4.91 22.37
CA PHE A 377 -5.80 6.30 22.51
C PHE A 377 -6.48 6.96 23.75
N ASP A 378 -7.59 6.38 24.20
CA ASP A 378 -8.30 6.76 25.41
C ASP A 378 -7.65 6.25 26.71
N ASP A 379 -6.69 5.31 26.61
CA ASP A 379 -5.93 4.83 27.78
C ASP A 379 -4.92 5.88 28.29
N PHE A 380 -4.71 6.97 27.56
CA PHE A 380 -3.75 8.03 27.89
C PHE A 380 -4.43 9.24 28.53
N THR A 381 -3.71 9.95 29.40
CA THR A 381 -4.19 11.18 30.05
C THR A 381 -3.26 12.36 29.74
N PRO A 382 -3.71 13.41 29.02
CA PRO A 382 -5.00 13.52 28.35
C PRO A 382 -5.15 12.48 27.24
N LYS A 383 -6.39 12.24 26.79
CA LYS A 383 -6.68 11.33 25.68
C LYS A 383 -5.87 11.71 24.43
N ALA A 384 -5.25 10.73 23.80
CA ALA A 384 -4.40 10.95 22.64
C ALA A 384 -5.24 11.19 21.37
N LYS A 385 -4.63 11.80 20.35
CA LYS A 385 -5.32 12.08 19.08
C LYS A 385 -4.58 11.49 17.89
N VAL A 386 -5.33 10.96 16.92
CA VAL A 386 -4.79 10.48 15.63
C VAL A 386 -4.16 11.61 14.81
N THR A 387 -4.47 12.86 15.13
CA THR A 387 -3.87 14.03 14.48
C THR A 387 -2.71 14.64 15.27
N ASP A 388 -2.33 14.09 16.43
CA ASP A 388 -1.20 14.60 17.21
C ASP A 388 0.11 14.01 16.68
N ASP A 389 0.88 14.86 15.99
CA ASP A 389 2.13 14.47 15.35
C ASP A 389 3.14 13.88 16.33
N GLN A 390 3.27 14.44 17.54
CA GLN A 390 4.25 13.97 18.50
C GLN A 390 3.84 12.64 19.12
N PHE A 391 2.55 12.47 19.42
CA PHE A 391 2.04 11.16 19.86
C PHE A 391 2.23 10.09 18.78
N ARG A 392 1.98 10.43 17.52
CA ARG A 392 2.20 9.53 16.37
C ARG A 392 3.67 9.15 16.18
N ILE A 393 4.61 9.98 16.61
CA ILE A 393 6.04 9.65 16.64
C ILE A 393 6.38 8.75 17.85
N ASP A 394 5.93 9.14 19.03
CA ASP A 394 6.34 8.52 20.29
C ASP A 394 5.74 7.13 20.48
N LEU A 395 4.45 6.94 20.14
CA LEU A 395 3.77 5.66 20.38
C LEU A 395 4.44 4.50 19.61
N PRO A 396 4.72 4.58 18.29
CA PRO A 396 5.46 3.54 17.59
C PRO A 396 6.86 3.31 18.18
N LEU A 397 7.56 4.37 18.57
CA LEU A 397 8.89 4.23 19.19
C LEU A 397 8.82 3.53 20.55
N LEU A 398 7.80 3.79 21.36
CA LEU A 398 7.57 3.06 22.62
C LEU A 398 7.19 1.59 22.36
N MET A 399 6.46 1.28 21.29
CA MET A 399 6.14 -0.10 20.92
C MET A 399 7.37 -0.89 20.43
N LEU A 400 8.40 -0.22 19.88
CA LEU A 400 9.64 -0.85 19.45
C LEU A 400 10.75 -0.84 20.53
N TYR A 401 10.76 0.19 21.36
CA TYR A 401 11.83 0.55 22.28
C TYR A 401 11.31 1.03 23.64
N LEU A 402 10.38 0.29 24.24
CA LEU A 402 9.66 0.66 25.47
C LEU A 402 10.57 1.15 26.60
N ASP A 403 11.67 0.44 26.85
CA ASP A 403 12.58 0.74 27.97
C ASP A 403 13.71 1.72 27.58
N LYS A 404 13.75 2.20 26.34
CA LYS A 404 14.82 3.06 25.81
C LYS A 404 14.33 4.41 25.32
N HIS A 405 13.14 4.47 24.71
CA HIS A 405 12.62 5.69 24.13
C HIS A 405 12.19 6.69 25.20
N LYS A 406 12.52 7.97 24.96
CA LYS A 406 12.17 9.09 25.83
C LYS A 406 11.16 9.96 25.07
N PRO A 407 9.85 9.77 25.31
CA PRO A 407 8.83 10.43 24.52
C PRO A 407 8.74 11.92 24.84
N LYS A 408 8.24 12.71 23.90
CA LYS A 408 8.15 14.18 23.97
C LYS A 408 6.71 14.70 23.99
N TRP A 409 5.73 13.87 23.69
CA TRP A 409 4.33 14.23 23.68
C TRP A 409 3.90 14.71 25.07
N SER A 410 3.21 15.84 25.12
CA SER A 410 2.92 16.53 26.38
C SER A 410 2.12 15.68 27.36
N GLY A 411 1.32 14.72 26.87
CA GLY A 411 0.56 13.81 27.71
C GLY A 411 1.40 12.81 28.50
N PHE A 412 2.67 12.59 28.13
CA PHE A 412 3.56 11.75 28.93
C PHE A 412 4.23 12.48 30.08
N LYS A 413 4.24 13.83 30.15
CA LYS A 413 5.09 14.60 31.08
C LYS A 413 4.97 14.20 32.55
N GLN A 414 3.77 13.87 33.03
CA GLN A 414 3.53 13.45 34.42
C GLN A 414 3.82 11.97 34.66
N ASN A 415 4.07 11.22 33.59
CA ASN A 415 4.23 9.77 33.58
C ASN A 415 5.65 9.35 33.15
N LEU A 416 6.65 10.21 33.36
CA LEU A 416 8.06 9.92 33.09
C LEU A 416 8.83 9.64 34.38
N ASN A 417 9.79 8.72 34.31
CA ASN A 417 10.82 8.53 35.32
C ASN A 417 11.84 9.68 35.26
N SER A 418 12.73 9.74 36.25
CA SER A 418 13.82 10.74 36.31
C SER A 418 14.77 10.70 35.11
N ASP A 419 14.91 9.54 34.45
CA ASP A 419 15.75 9.39 33.25
C ASP A 419 15.03 9.78 31.94
N GLY A 420 13.75 10.15 31.99
CA GLY A 420 12.91 10.53 30.87
C GLY A 420 12.21 9.37 30.15
N THR A 421 12.36 8.13 30.61
CA THR A 421 11.57 6.99 30.10
C THR A 421 10.18 6.95 30.74
N VAL A 422 9.23 6.23 30.14
CA VAL A 422 7.88 6.09 30.69
C VAL A 422 7.84 5.29 32.00
N ASN A 423 6.97 5.68 32.94
CA ASN A 423 6.79 5.01 34.22
C ASN A 423 6.05 3.65 34.10
N ALA A 424 5.87 2.95 35.22
CA ALA A 424 5.23 1.63 35.25
C ALA A 424 3.78 1.62 34.73
N ASP A 425 3.03 2.70 34.96
CA ASP A 425 1.62 2.81 34.57
C ASP A 425 1.49 2.84 33.04
N ILE A 426 2.29 3.68 32.37
CA ILE A 426 2.31 3.74 30.91
C ILE A 426 2.90 2.46 30.31
N LYS A 427 3.92 1.86 30.95
CA LYS A 427 4.45 0.57 30.51
C LYS A 427 3.37 -0.51 30.52
N LYS A 428 2.46 -0.53 31.50
CA LYS A 428 1.36 -1.49 31.56
C LYS A 428 0.43 -1.39 30.34
N ILE A 429 0.17 -0.17 29.86
CA ILE A 429 -0.66 0.08 28.67
C ILE A 429 0.04 -0.41 27.40
N ILE A 430 1.34 -0.13 27.24
CA ILE A 430 2.07 -0.35 25.98
C ILE A 430 2.65 -1.77 25.87
N LYS A 431 3.08 -2.38 26.98
CA LYS A 431 3.76 -3.69 27.01
C LYS A 431 3.07 -4.80 26.21
N PRO A 432 1.72 -4.94 26.21
CA PRO A 432 1.04 -5.94 25.40
C PRO A 432 1.25 -5.77 23.88
N PHE A 433 1.64 -4.57 23.45
CA PHE A 433 1.80 -4.20 22.05
C PHE A 433 3.27 -4.15 21.60
N VAL A 434 4.22 -4.35 22.53
CA VAL A 434 5.66 -4.31 22.25
C VAL A 434 6.05 -5.40 21.25
N ILE A 435 6.96 -5.04 20.37
CA ILE A 435 7.39 -5.86 19.25
C ILE A 435 8.77 -6.44 19.55
N SER A 436 8.86 -7.78 19.49
CA SER A 436 10.07 -8.55 19.82
C SER A 436 10.99 -8.78 18.62
#